data_AF-A0A3A5ALN4-F1
#
_entry.id   AF-A0A3A5ALN4-F1
#
_cell.length_a   1.000
_cell.length_b   1.000
_cell.length_c   1.000
_cell.angle_alpha   90.00
_cell.angle_beta   90.00
_cell.angle_gamma   90.00
#
_symmetry.space_group_name_H-M   'P 1'
#
loop_
_entity.id
_entity.type
_entity.pdbx_description
1 polymer ?
#
loop_
_entity_poly.entity_id
_entity_poly.type
_entity_poly.pdbx_seq_one_letter_code
_entity_poly.pdbx_strand_id
1 'polypeptide(L)'
;MEKEQTVSRRWVVKTLSCLVCTIPFVNTGLAGRLHAQSKVSKEHAAYQDQPKGNQSCANCAHFVPPAACAVVAGEISPKGWSKYWAAAKK
;
A
#
# COMPACT_ATOMS: atom_id res chain seq x y z
N MET A 1 7.39 46.41 -16.53
CA MET A 1 6.57 45.40 -15.85
C MET A 1 7.11 44.04 -16.25
N GLU A 2 7.83 43.44 -15.32
CA GLU A 2 8.36 42.08 -15.29
C GLU A 2 7.29 41.03 -15.63
N LYS A 3 7.60 40.04 -16.47
CA LYS A 3 7.08 38.68 -16.32
C LYS A 3 8.16 37.68 -16.71
N GLU A 4 9.08 37.49 -15.77
CA GLU A 4 9.76 36.21 -15.52
C GLU A 4 8.77 35.05 -15.67
N GLN A 5 8.87 34.32 -16.77
CA GLN A 5 8.22 33.02 -16.95
C GLN A 5 9.32 31.96 -16.98
N THR A 6 9.72 31.63 -15.76
CA THR A 6 10.46 30.45 -15.33
C THR A 6 10.39 29.27 -16.30
N VAL A 7 11.57 28.89 -16.79
CA VAL A 7 11.91 27.62 -17.45
C VAL A 7 11.18 26.45 -16.78
N SER A 8 10.28 25.78 -17.52
CA SER A 8 9.58 24.60 -17.01
C SER A 8 9.47 23.50 -18.06
N ARG A 9 10.57 22.72 -18.17
CA ARG A 9 10.63 21.24 -18.25
C ARG A 9 9.80 20.46 -19.28
N ARG A 10 9.03 21.10 -20.15
CA ARG A 10 8.07 20.43 -21.05
C ARG A 10 8.36 20.59 -22.54
N TRP A 11 9.41 21.31 -22.90
CA TRP A 11 9.66 21.72 -24.29
C TRP A 11 10.91 21.10 -24.95
N VAL A 12 11.62 20.18 -24.28
CA VAL A 12 12.89 19.63 -24.79
C VAL A 12 12.75 18.27 -25.51
N VAL A 13 11.62 17.55 -25.42
CA VAL A 13 11.56 16.15 -25.91
C VAL A 13 10.70 15.94 -27.16
N LYS A 14 10.32 16.98 -27.92
CA LYS A 14 9.39 16.73 -29.04
C LYS A 14 9.54 17.60 -30.27
N THR A 15 10.75 17.72 -30.79
CA THR A 15 10.96 18.04 -32.21
C THR A 15 12.23 17.37 -32.70
N LEU A 16 12.08 16.22 -33.39
CA LEU A 16 13.00 15.44 -34.26
C LEU A 16 12.68 13.94 -34.06
N SER A 17 12.45 13.06 -35.02
CA SER A 17 12.31 13.08 -36.48
C SER A 17 11.55 11.80 -36.88
N CYS A 18 11.08 11.75 -38.11
CA CYS A 18 10.30 10.69 -38.76
C CYS A 18 10.99 9.30 -38.74
N LEU A 19 10.25 8.20 -38.47
CA LEU A 19 10.34 6.88 -39.12
C LEU A 19 9.41 5.84 -38.42
N VAL A 20 8.68 5.08 -39.24
CA VAL A 20 7.67 4.05 -38.92
C VAL A 20 8.20 2.96 -37.99
N CYS A 21 7.51 2.71 -36.87
CA CYS A 21 7.51 1.43 -36.15
C CYS A 21 6.14 1.23 -35.48
N THR A 22 5.36 0.26 -35.96
CA THR A 22 4.12 -0.19 -35.32
C THR A 22 4.46 -0.84 -33.99
N ILE A 23 4.26 -0.13 -32.88
CA ILE A 23 4.49 -0.66 -31.53
C ILE A 23 3.26 -1.49 -31.16
N PRO A 24 3.33 -2.84 -31.02
CA PRO A 24 2.26 -3.56 -30.37
C PRO A 24 2.22 -3.06 -28.93
N PHE A 25 1.03 -2.63 -28.47
CA PHE A 25 0.78 -2.28 -27.08
C PHE A 25 1.11 -3.48 -26.21
N VAL A 26 2.37 -3.58 -25.75
CA VAL A 26 2.76 -4.48 -24.69
C VAL A 26 2.10 -3.93 -23.43
N ASN A 27 0.95 -4.51 -23.10
CA ASN A 27 0.25 -4.24 -21.86
C ASN A 27 1.13 -4.78 -20.73
N THR A 28 2.11 -3.98 -20.30
CA THR A 28 2.87 -4.22 -19.07
C THR A 28 1.89 -4.04 -17.92
N GLY A 29 1.25 -5.15 -17.57
CA GLY A 29 0.40 -5.27 -16.40
C GLY A 29 1.13 -4.66 -15.21
N LEU A 30 0.50 -3.65 -14.64
CA LEU A 30 0.82 -2.99 -13.40
C LEU A 30 1.25 -4.03 -12.36
N ALA A 31 2.57 -4.22 -12.22
CA ALA A 31 3.11 -4.88 -11.05
C ALA A 31 2.72 -4.00 -9.86
N GLY A 32 1.62 -4.39 -9.19
CA GLY A 32 1.22 -3.79 -7.94
C GLY A 32 2.44 -3.80 -7.05
N ARG A 33 2.89 -2.61 -6.64
CA ARG A 33 4.00 -2.48 -5.69
C ARG A 33 3.52 -3.13 -4.39
N LEU A 34 3.83 -4.41 -4.21
CA LEU A 34 3.89 -5.03 -2.90
C LEU A 34 5.02 -4.30 -2.17
N HIS A 35 4.68 -3.16 -1.56
CA HIS A 35 5.54 -2.56 -0.55
C HIS A 35 5.62 -3.60 0.55
N ALA A 36 6.72 -4.34 0.59
CA ALA A 36 7.11 -5.15 1.73
C ALA A 36 7.39 -4.18 2.89
N GLN A 37 6.33 -3.70 3.54
CA GLN A 37 6.44 -2.98 4.79
C GLN A 37 6.95 -3.97 5.83
N SER A 38 8.04 -3.60 6.51
CA SER A 38 8.53 -4.35 7.65
C SER A 38 7.43 -4.45 8.69
N LYS A 39 6.95 -5.67 8.92
CA LYS A 39 5.89 -5.94 9.90
C LYS A 39 6.44 -5.75 11.32
N VAL A 40 5.58 -5.25 12.21
CA VAL A 40 5.88 -5.06 13.62
C VAL A 40 5.74 -6.39 14.35
N SER A 41 6.64 -6.72 15.28
CA SER A 41 6.52 -7.95 16.08
C SER A 41 5.29 -7.92 17.01
N LYS A 42 4.84 -9.07 17.49
CA LYS A 42 3.67 -9.19 18.38
C LYS A 42 3.86 -8.40 19.68
N GLU A 43 5.07 -8.43 20.22
CA GLU A 43 5.46 -7.76 21.47
C GLU A 43 5.34 -6.25 21.30
N HIS A 44 5.91 -5.71 20.21
CA HIS A 44 5.81 -4.29 19.90
C HIS A 44 4.38 -3.85 19.56
N ALA A 45 3.59 -4.74 18.97
CA ALA A 45 2.18 -4.48 18.66
C ALA A 45 1.25 -4.58 19.88
N ALA A 46 1.76 -4.94 21.07
CA ALA A 46 0.95 -5.29 22.24
C ALA A 46 -0.18 -6.25 21.84
N TYR A 47 0.17 -7.27 21.06
CA TYR A 47 -0.77 -8.24 20.54
C TYR A 47 -1.28 -9.15 21.66
N GLN A 48 -2.56 -9.47 21.61
CA GLN A 48 -3.26 -10.39 22.52
C GLN A 48 -4.18 -11.29 21.70
N ASP A 49 -4.36 -12.55 22.12
CA ASP A 49 -5.22 -13.51 21.41
C ASP A 49 -6.71 -13.37 21.73
N GLN A 50 -7.05 -12.47 22.65
CA GLN A 50 -8.42 -12.16 23.05
C GLN A 50 -8.82 -10.76 22.55
N PRO A 51 -10.12 -10.52 22.32
CA PRO A 51 -10.58 -9.23 21.84
C PRO A 51 -10.48 -8.16 22.94
N LYS A 52 -10.42 -6.89 22.54
CA LYS A 52 -10.48 -5.75 23.46
C LYS A 52 -11.84 -5.08 23.35
N GLY A 53 -12.78 -5.53 24.17
CA GLY A 53 -14.18 -5.14 24.07
C GLY A 53 -14.76 -5.56 22.72
N ASN A 54 -15.23 -4.58 21.93
CA ASN A 54 -15.77 -4.82 20.58
C ASN A 54 -14.70 -4.82 19.48
N GLN A 55 -13.42 -4.65 19.82
CA GLN A 55 -12.31 -4.60 18.86
C GLN A 55 -11.64 -5.97 18.75
N SER A 56 -11.59 -6.53 17.54
CA SER A 56 -10.94 -7.80 17.25
C SER A 56 -10.25 -7.77 15.87
N CYS A 57 -9.40 -8.72 15.58
CA CYS A 57 -8.82 -8.86 14.25
C CYS A 57 -9.90 -9.13 13.19
N ALA A 58 -10.97 -9.86 13.51
CA ALA A 58 -12.07 -10.15 12.59
C ALA A 58 -12.81 -8.90 12.07
N ASN A 59 -12.80 -7.80 12.82
CA ASN A 59 -13.35 -6.51 12.40
C ASN A 59 -12.28 -5.42 12.18
N CYS A 60 -11.03 -5.84 11.99
CA CYS A 60 -9.90 -4.95 11.74
C CYS A 60 -9.63 -4.79 10.24
N ALA A 61 -9.34 -3.57 9.79
CA ALA A 61 -8.98 -3.24 8.41
C ALA A 61 -7.64 -3.87 7.95
N HIS A 62 -6.78 -4.25 8.90
CA HIS A 62 -5.47 -4.83 8.61
C HIS A 62 -5.45 -6.36 8.61
N PHE A 63 -6.56 -6.99 9.01
CA PHE A 63 -6.63 -8.44 9.08
C PHE A 63 -6.74 -9.05 7.68
N VAL A 64 -5.90 -10.03 7.44
CA VAL A 64 -5.84 -10.81 6.20
C VAL A 64 -6.24 -12.24 6.57
N PRO A 65 -7.46 -12.68 6.23
CA PRO A 65 -7.89 -14.04 6.50
C PRO A 65 -6.92 -15.08 5.90
N PRO A 66 -6.74 -16.26 6.52
CA PRO A 66 -7.45 -16.73 7.72
C PRO A 66 -6.76 -16.36 9.05
N ALA A 67 -5.48 -16.01 9.05
CA ALA A 67 -4.69 -15.84 10.27
C ALA A 67 -3.49 -14.87 10.13
N ALA A 68 -3.58 -13.86 9.27
CA ALA A 68 -2.49 -12.92 9.02
C ALA A 68 -2.91 -11.46 9.23
N CYS A 69 -1.93 -10.56 9.35
CA CYS A 69 -2.14 -9.11 9.39
C CYS A 69 -1.12 -8.40 8.50
N ALA A 70 -1.54 -7.28 7.92
CA ALA A 70 -0.66 -6.41 7.13
C ALA A 70 0.39 -5.71 7.99
N VAL A 71 0.10 -5.48 9.28
CA VAL A 71 0.94 -4.69 10.20
C VAL A 71 1.75 -5.58 11.15
N VAL A 72 1.13 -6.61 11.74
CA VAL A 72 1.75 -7.46 12.76
C VAL A 72 2.34 -8.72 12.12
N ALA A 73 3.58 -9.04 12.51
CA ALA A 73 4.30 -10.23 12.06
C ALA A 73 3.80 -11.49 12.79
N GLY A 74 3.87 -12.63 12.10
CA GLY A 74 3.43 -13.93 12.61
C GLY A 74 1.94 -14.21 12.43
N GLU A 75 1.52 -15.36 12.94
CA GLU A 75 0.13 -15.84 12.88
C GLU A 75 -0.75 -15.13 13.90
N ILE A 76 -1.97 -14.76 13.51
CA ILE A 76 -2.88 -13.93 14.28
C ILE A 76 -4.27 -14.57 14.31
N SER A 77 -4.87 -14.58 15.50
CA SER A 77 -6.24 -15.06 15.69
C SER A 77 -7.26 -14.04 15.20
N PRO A 78 -8.35 -14.44 14.52
CA PRO A 78 -9.49 -13.55 14.23
C PRO A 78 -10.08 -12.93 15.51
N LYS A 79 -9.95 -13.60 16.65
CA LYS A 79 -10.40 -13.09 17.96
C LYS A 79 -9.35 -12.24 18.68
N GLY A 80 -8.15 -12.11 18.14
CA GLY A 80 -7.07 -11.34 18.74
C GLY A 80 -7.28 -9.82 18.63
N TRP A 81 -6.37 -9.06 19.22
CA TRP A 81 -6.33 -7.60 19.15
C TRP A 81 -4.88 -7.11 19.21
N SER A 82 -4.60 -5.95 18.62
CA SER A 82 -3.31 -5.26 18.74
C SER A 82 -3.54 -3.75 18.87
N LYS A 83 -2.54 -3.01 19.37
CA LYS A 83 -2.63 -1.54 19.49
C LYS A 83 -2.78 -0.81 18.14
N TYR A 84 -2.49 -1.48 17.04
CA TYR A 84 -2.66 -0.98 15.67
C TYR A 84 -4.03 -1.31 15.08
N TRP A 85 -5.00 -1.71 15.90
CA TRP A 85 -6.35 -1.99 15.43
C TRP A 85 -6.97 -0.76 14.76
N ALA A 86 -7.62 -0.98 13.62
CA ALA A 86 -8.39 0.02 12.90
C ALA A 86 -9.70 -0.63 12.44
N ALA A 87 -10.84 0.03 12.67
CA ALA A 87 -12.14 -0.49 12.25
C ALA A 87 -12.17 -0.71 10.73
N ALA A 88 -12.61 -1.90 10.29
CA ALA A 88 -12.90 -2.15 8.89
C ALA A 88 -14.01 -1.20 8.41
N LYS A 89 -13.74 -0.47 7.32
CA LYS A 89 -14.79 0.30 6.64
C LYS A 89 -15.60 -0.66 5.77
N LYS A 90 -16.93 -0.49 5.79
CA LYS A 90 -17.85 -1.20 4.88
C LYS A 90 -17.84 -0.53 3.51
#